data_AF-A0A7V2NIM7-F1
#
_entry.id   AF-A0A7V2NIM7-F1
#
_cell.length_a   1.000
_cell.length_b   1.000
_cell.length_c   1.000
_cell.angle_alpha   90.00
_cell.angle_beta   90.00
_cell.angle_gamma   90.00
#
_symmetry.space_group_name_H-M   'P 1'
#
loop_
_entity.id
_entity.type
_entity.pdbx_description
1 polymer ?
#
loop_
_entity_poly.entity_id
_entity_poly.type
_entity_poly.pdbx_seq_one_letter_code
_entity_poly.pdbx_strand_id
1 'polypeptide(L)'
;MAETRHYEPRGSLILKILSVILIVVLIASVLYPEKLWKKQDSLIEASRLKMDNINFIAQRHYKVHQTYVSDLDSLIRFIQSDSIMVRRAAFEMDKMSLYNAPYDSFIVGFADKFHFTEIEVLPFSQGRAVGAEEAETATVDSLVLKMIPKPEFENSVKPILYKMVSTSGIHYYYPKRGVEDKTVIVWGDGKLERDYLPFEEYLIPSTEYVLTVPLEGIEIDPISGEEYRLNLNASLDIEGKLEYKLAADGEPENPVLGKELYTNLFVNRLARQARARLDTDMQRDSTLYAMQLELQSDYFDVEIELLTPRKTTTVESNTEIVVPVDSVYAYQDSLRLRDMLFTTMSDSLIRVWTEEQATQDIIASLSFTESVGITKIDTVGVTIRPPMDDTYKLASDSFLDKIFSVGPIENPGNIENNDLSWSESR
;
A
#
# COMPACT_ATOMS: atom_id res chain seq x y z
N MET A 1 26.14 55.30 -69.30
CA MET A 1 25.02 54.90 -68.43
C MET A 1 24.82 53.40 -68.61
N ALA A 2 25.29 52.60 -67.67
CA ALA A 2 25.05 51.16 -67.64
C ALA A 2 24.09 50.90 -66.48
N GLU A 3 22.83 50.57 -66.78
CA GLU A 3 21.89 50.06 -65.80
C GLU A 3 22.30 48.62 -65.44
N THR A 4 22.92 48.44 -64.28
CA THR A 4 23.07 47.12 -63.67
C THR A 4 21.71 46.66 -63.16
N ARG A 5 20.96 45.92 -63.99
CA ARG A 5 19.79 45.18 -63.55
C ARG A 5 20.24 44.05 -62.62
N HIS A 6 20.02 44.21 -61.32
CA HIS A 6 20.11 43.12 -60.36
C HIS A 6 19.02 42.09 -60.69
N TYR A 7 19.43 41.02 -61.37
CA TYR A 7 18.61 39.81 -61.49
C TYR A 7 18.70 39.06 -60.15
N GLU A 8 17.70 39.20 -59.28
CA GLU A 8 17.47 38.18 -58.26
C GLU A 8 17.01 36.90 -58.98
N PRO A 9 17.74 35.78 -58.85
CA PRO A 9 17.33 34.55 -59.49
C PRO A 9 16.00 34.09 -58.86
N ARG A 10 14.97 33.88 -59.69
CA ARG A 10 13.64 33.39 -59.26
C ARG A 10 13.69 32.07 -58.47
N GLY A 11 14.78 31.32 -58.54
CA GLY A 11 15.05 30.14 -57.70
C GLY A 11 15.32 30.44 -56.23
N SER A 12 15.74 31.67 -55.89
CA SER A 12 16.03 32.10 -54.49
C SER A 12 14.74 32.23 -53.66
N LEU A 13 13.65 32.72 -54.26
CA LEU A 13 12.36 32.87 -53.57
C LEU A 13 11.75 31.51 -53.21
N ILE A 14 11.79 30.55 -54.14
CA ILE A 14 11.27 29.19 -53.93
C ILE A 14 12.07 28.47 -52.84
N LEU A 15 13.40 28.55 -52.89
CA LEU A 15 14.25 27.97 -51.84
C LEU A 15 13.98 28.60 -50.48
N LYS A 16 13.80 29.93 -50.42
CA LYS A 16 13.48 30.63 -49.16
C LYS A 16 12.15 30.18 -48.58
N ILE A 17 11.11 30.04 -49.42
CA ILE A 17 9.81 29.50 -48.99
C ILE A 17 9.95 28.05 -48.51
N LEU A 18 10.68 27.22 -49.25
CA LEU A 18 10.92 25.82 -48.90
C LEU A 18 11.67 25.69 -47.57
N SER A 19 12.71 26.49 -47.35
CA SER A 19 13.47 26.52 -46.10
C SER A 19 12.61 26.93 -44.91
N VAL A 20 11.73 27.92 -45.07
CA VAL A 20 10.79 28.32 -44.02
C VAL A 20 9.79 27.20 -43.70
N ILE A 21 9.24 26.52 -44.72
CA ILE A 21 8.35 25.37 -44.52
C ILE A 21 9.08 24.24 -43.77
N LEU A 22 10.32 23.94 -44.14
CA LEU A 22 11.14 22.92 -43.48
C LEU A 22 11.42 23.25 -42.01
N ILE A 23 11.71 24.51 -41.70
CA ILE A 23 11.89 24.99 -40.32
C ILE A 23 10.59 24.83 -39.52
N VAL A 24 9.44 25.18 -40.09
CA VAL A 24 8.14 25.03 -39.43
C VAL A 24 7.81 23.55 -39.18
N VAL A 25 8.05 22.67 -40.15
CA VAL A 25 7.85 21.22 -39.99
C VAL A 25 8.80 20.66 -38.91
N LEU A 26 10.06 21.11 -38.89
CA LEU A 26 11.02 20.69 -37.87
C LEU A 26 10.57 21.11 -36.46
N ILE A 27 10.16 22.36 -36.27
CA ILE A 27 9.64 22.86 -34.99
C ILE A 27 8.39 22.08 -34.58
N ALA A 28 7.44 21.86 -35.51
CA ALA A 28 6.23 21.09 -35.25
C ALA A 28 6.55 19.64 -34.86
N SER A 29 7.57 19.02 -35.46
CA SER A 29 7.95 17.63 -35.16
C SER A 29 8.50 17.42 -33.75
N VAL A 30 8.95 18.48 -33.08
CA VAL A 30 9.44 18.43 -31.69
C VAL A 30 8.37 18.88 -30.71
N LEU A 31 7.73 20.03 -30.94
CA LEU A 31 6.78 20.62 -29.98
C LEU A 31 5.44 19.89 -29.92
N TYR A 32 4.99 19.30 -31.03
CA TYR A 32 3.69 18.63 -31.09
C TYR A 32 3.67 17.33 -30.28
N PRO A 33 4.64 16.40 -30.43
CA PRO A 33 4.71 15.22 -29.58
C PRO A 33 4.90 15.57 -28.10
N GLU A 34 5.73 16.56 -27.77
CA GLU A 34 5.94 17.00 -26.38
C GLU A 34 4.63 17.44 -25.71
N LYS A 35 3.81 18.23 -26.43
CA LYS A 35 2.50 18.66 -25.92
C LYS A 35 1.54 17.48 -25.72
N LEU A 36 1.59 16.49 -26.61
CA LEU A 36 0.75 15.29 -26.50
C LEU A 36 1.17 14.41 -25.33
N TRP A 37 2.47 14.17 -25.13
CA TRP A 37 2.97 13.42 -23.96
C TRP A 37 2.57 14.11 -22.65
N LYS A 38 2.76 15.42 -22.54
CA LYS A 38 2.30 16.19 -21.37
C LYS A 38 0.79 16.06 -21.12
N LYS A 39 -0.01 15.98 -22.19
CA LYS A 39 -1.45 15.75 -22.07
C LYS A 39 -1.74 14.32 -21.57
N GLN A 40 -1.02 13.32 -22.07
CA GLN A 40 -1.17 11.93 -21.63
C GLN A 40 -0.78 11.78 -20.15
N ASP A 41 0.35 12.34 -19.74
CA ASP A 41 0.81 12.34 -18.34
C ASP A 41 -0.23 13.00 -17.43
N SER A 42 -0.74 14.17 -17.82
CA SER A 42 -1.79 14.87 -17.08
C SER A 42 -3.09 14.06 -16.95
N LEU A 43 -3.48 13.31 -17.98
CA LEU A 43 -4.66 12.43 -17.92
C LEU A 43 -4.43 11.23 -16.98
N ILE A 44 -3.23 10.63 -17.01
CA ILE A 44 -2.84 9.56 -16.10
C ILE A 44 -2.85 10.05 -14.65
N GLU A 45 -2.23 11.19 -14.37
CA GLU A 45 -2.22 11.80 -13.04
C GLU A 45 -3.63 12.13 -12.55
N ALA A 46 -4.46 12.72 -13.41
CA ALA A 46 -5.86 13.00 -13.07
C ALA A 46 -6.65 11.71 -12.78
N SER A 47 -6.41 10.64 -13.55
CA SER A 47 -7.07 9.35 -13.32
C SER A 47 -6.65 8.73 -11.98
N ARG A 48 -5.34 8.74 -11.68
CA ARG A 48 -4.79 8.28 -10.39
C ARG A 48 -5.36 9.07 -9.22
N LEU A 49 -5.44 10.39 -9.35
CA LEU A 49 -5.96 11.26 -8.30
C LEU A 49 -7.44 10.97 -8.01
N LYS A 50 -8.26 10.76 -9.05
CA LYS A 50 -9.67 10.35 -8.87
C LYS A 50 -9.79 8.99 -8.18
N MET A 51 -9.00 7.99 -8.61
CA MET A 51 -8.98 6.68 -7.95
C MET A 51 -8.59 6.79 -6.48
N ASP A 52 -7.59 7.61 -6.13
CA ASP A 52 -7.16 7.82 -4.75
C ASP A 52 -8.27 8.48 -3.90
N ASN A 53 -8.99 9.46 -4.48
CA ASN A 53 -10.14 10.07 -3.81
C ASN A 53 -11.30 9.07 -3.60
N ILE A 54 -11.59 8.21 -4.58
CA ILE A 54 -12.55 7.10 -4.40
C ILE A 54 -12.10 6.18 -3.27
N ASN A 55 -10.79 5.88 -3.19
CA ASN A 55 -10.23 5.08 -2.11
C ASN A 55 -10.38 5.77 -0.74
N PHE A 56 -10.17 7.08 -0.64
CA PHE A 56 -10.41 7.82 0.59
C PHE A 56 -11.88 7.77 1.03
N ILE A 57 -12.82 7.84 0.08
CA ILE A 57 -14.25 7.66 0.36
C ILE A 57 -14.51 6.26 0.91
N ALA A 58 -13.95 5.22 0.29
CA ALA A 58 -14.10 3.83 0.75
C ALA A 58 -13.53 3.63 2.16
N GLN A 59 -12.34 4.18 2.45
CA GLN A 59 -11.75 4.15 3.80
C GLN A 59 -12.61 4.91 4.82
N ARG A 60 -13.17 6.06 4.44
CA ARG A 60 -14.07 6.83 5.29
C ARG A 60 -15.36 6.07 5.59
N HIS A 61 -15.95 5.42 4.58
CA HIS A 61 -17.11 4.56 4.77
C HIS A 61 -16.81 3.42 5.75
N TYR A 62 -15.69 2.73 5.59
CA TYR A 62 -15.26 1.68 6.51
C TYR A 62 -15.06 2.20 7.94
N LYS A 63 -14.42 3.37 8.11
CA LYS A 63 -14.25 3.98 9.45
C LYS A 63 -15.59 4.25 10.16
N VAL A 64 -16.63 4.64 9.42
CA VAL A 64 -17.95 4.97 9.97
C VAL A 64 -18.82 3.73 10.17
N HIS A 65 -18.86 2.83 9.18
CA HIS A 65 -19.81 1.71 9.13
C HIS A 65 -19.19 0.34 9.42
N GLN A 66 -17.86 0.25 9.54
CA GLN A 66 -17.08 -0.99 9.70
C GLN A 66 -17.29 -2.00 8.56
N THR A 67 -17.71 -1.51 7.38
CA THR A 67 -17.97 -2.31 6.19
C THR A 67 -17.52 -1.56 4.93
N TYR A 68 -17.17 -2.31 3.89
CA TYR A 68 -16.94 -1.78 2.54
C TYR A 68 -18.20 -1.95 1.67
N VAL A 69 -18.27 -1.21 0.57
CA VAL A 69 -19.39 -1.27 -0.38
C VAL A 69 -18.87 -1.67 -1.76
N SER A 70 -19.69 -2.38 -2.52
CA SER A 70 -19.34 -2.97 -3.81
C SER A 70 -19.62 -2.07 -5.02
N ASP A 71 -20.24 -0.90 -4.84
CA ASP A 71 -20.60 0.01 -5.94
C ASP A 71 -20.22 1.48 -5.64
N LEU A 72 -19.85 2.21 -6.69
CA LEU A 72 -19.42 3.61 -6.61
C LEU A 72 -20.57 4.54 -6.21
N ASP A 73 -21.77 4.33 -6.73
CA ASP A 73 -22.95 5.15 -6.43
C ASP A 73 -23.25 5.22 -4.93
N SER A 74 -23.10 4.11 -4.22
CA SER A 74 -23.30 4.07 -2.78
C SER A 74 -22.19 4.80 -2.02
N LEU A 75 -20.93 4.70 -2.47
CA LEU A 75 -19.83 5.49 -1.91
C LEU A 75 -20.04 7.00 -2.11
N ILE A 76 -20.50 7.41 -3.29
CA ILE A 76 -20.77 8.82 -3.62
C ILE A 76 -21.93 9.35 -2.78
N ARG A 77 -23.06 8.63 -2.71
CA ARG A 77 -24.20 9.03 -1.86
C ARG A 77 -23.83 9.10 -0.39
N PHE A 78 -22.97 8.18 0.07
CA PHE A 78 -22.42 8.23 1.42
C PHE A 78 -21.65 9.52 1.66
N ILE A 79 -20.64 9.84 0.84
CA ILE A 79 -19.78 11.01 1.11
C ILE A 79 -20.55 12.33 0.98
N GLN A 80 -21.59 12.39 0.12
CA GLN A 80 -22.47 13.56 0.00
C GLN A 80 -23.27 13.86 1.26
N SER A 81 -23.60 12.83 2.05
CA SER A 81 -24.40 12.97 3.27
C SER A 81 -23.56 12.91 4.55
N ASP A 82 -22.31 12.48 4.45
CA ASP A 82 -21.39 12.36 5.57
C ASP A 82 -20.80 13.71 6.00
N SER A 83 -20.49 13.81 7.28
CA SER A 83 -19.80 14.96 7.86
C SER A 83 -18.77 14.51 8.87
N ILE A 84 -17.68 15.25 8.98
CA ILE A 84 -16.56 14.92 9.84
C ILE A 84 -16.31 16.02 10.87
N MET A 85 -16.07 15.60 12.11
CA MET A 85 -15.62 16.51 13.16
C MET A 85 -14.13 16.75 12.98
N VAL A 86 -13.76 17.96 12.59
CA VAL A 86 -12.36 18.38 12.46
C VAL A 86 -11.83 18.65 13.85
N ARG A 87 -10.87 17.82 14.25
CA ARG A 87 -10.12 17.99 15.50
C ARG A 87 -8.89 18.85 15.25
N ARG A 88 -8.37 19.45 16.32
CA ARG A 88 -7.12 20.22 16.26
C ARG A 88 -5.98 19.32 15.79
N ALA A 89 -5.36 19.64 14.65
CA ALA A 89 -4.13 18.97 14.24
C ALA A 89 -2.99 19.29 15.23
N ALA A 90 -2.07 18.36 15.41
CA ALA A 90 -1.00 18.48 16.39
C ALA A 90 0.33 18.80 15.71
N PHE A 91 1.08 19.73 16.32
CA PHE A 91 2.52 19.82 16.11
C PHE A 91 3.21 18.65 16.81
N GLU A 92 4.16 18.03 16.12
CA GLU A 92 5.07 17.03 16.67
C GLU A 92 6.34 17.75 17.13
N MET A 93 6.77 17.53 18.37
CA MET A 93 7.90 18.24 18.95
C MET A 93 8.86 17.29 19.64
N ASP A 94 10.08 17.17 19.11
CA ASP A 94 11.13 16.40 19.76
C ASP A 94 12.11 17.35 20.46
N LYS A 95 12.30 17.10 21.76
CA LYS A 95 13.24 17.88 22.57
C LYS A 95 14.67 17.47 22.24
N MET A 96 15.48 18.43 21.81
CA MET A 96 16.90 18.23 21.48
C MET A 96 17.85 18.49 22.65
N SER A 97 17.39 19.24 23.65
CA SER A 97 18.16 19.56 24.86
C SER A 97 17.99 18.48 25.94
N LEU A 98 19.01 18.32 26.78
CA LEU A 98 18.94 17.42 27.94
C LEU A 98 17.83 17.86 28.91
N TYR A 99 17.25 16.91 29.66
CA TYR A 99 16.13 17.18 30.57
C TYR A 99 16.39 18.33 31.54
N ASN A 100 17.61 18.40 32.10
CA ASN A 100 18.01 19.38 33.12
C ASN A 100 18.75 20.60 32.55
N ALA A 101 18.78 20.79 31.22
CA ALA A 101 19.43 21.96 30.63
C ALA A 101 18.73 23.26 31.06
N PRO A 102 19.46 24.36 31.30
CA PRO A 102 18.87 25.66 31.66
C PRO A 102 18.11 26.31 30.50
N TYR A 103 18.30 25.81 29.27
CA TYR A 103 17.61 26.19 28.05
C TYR A 103 16.76 25.02 27.52
N ASP A 104 15.82 25.32 26.63
CA ASP A 104 15.12 24.31 25.83
C ASP A 104 15.38 24.51 24.33
N SER A 105 15.52 23.39 23.62
CA SER A 105 15.57 23.32 22.16
C SER A 105 14.69 22.18 21.66
N PHE A 106 13.98 22.44 20.56
CA PHE A 106 13.02 21.54 19.94
C PHE A 106 13.21 21.52 18.43
N ILE A 107 12.97 20.36 17.84
CA ILE A 107 12.61 20.22 16.44
C ILE A 107 11.09 20.05 16.38
N VAL A 108 10.42 20.87 15.56
CA VAL A 108 8.96 20.97 15.48
C VAL A 108 8.52 20.63 14.07
N GLY A 109 7.60 19.69 13.92
CA GLY A 109 7.00 19.28 12.66
C GLY A 109 5.50 19.00 12.79
N PHE A 110 4.93 18.29 11.83
CA PHE A 110 3.55 17.79 11.88
C PHE A 110 3.39 16.51 11.05
N ALA A 111 2.52 15.60 11.51
CA ALA A 111 2.23 14.35 10.81
C ALA A 111 1.24 14.51 9.65
N ASP A 112 0.31 15.45 9.75
CA ASP A 112 -0.78 15.63 8.80
C ASP A 112 -0.33 16.33 7.50
N LYS A 113 0.38 15.56 6.67
CA LYS A 113 0.85 15.98 5.34
C LYS A 113 -0.27 16.00 4.30
N PHE A 114 -1.46 15.51 4.64
CA PHE A 114 -2.60 15.52 3.74
C PHE A 114 -3.21 16.91 3.69
N HIS A 115 -3.51 17.52 4.84
CA HIS A 115 -4.15 18.83 4.90
C HIS A 115 -3.20 20.03 4.96
N PHE A 116 -1.96 19.85 5.43
CA PHE A 116 -1.03 20.96 5.66
C PHE A 116 0.21 20.90 4.75
N THR A 117 0.72 22.08 4.39
CA THR A 117 1.90 22.21 3.51
C THR A 117 3.17 22.55 4.28
N GLU A 118 3.11 23.52 5.20
CA GLU A 118 4.30 24.07 5.86
C GLU A 118 4.00 24.68 7.25
N ILE A 119 5.08 24.99 7.98
CA ILE A 119 5.04 25.77 9.22
C ILE A 119 5.54 27.19 8.95
N GLU A 120 4.67 28.17 9.10
CA GLU A 120 5.03 29.60 9.11
C GLU A 120 5.39 30.02 10.55
N VAL A 121 6.55 30.65 10.74
CA VAL A 121 6.98 31.19 12.05
C VAL A 121 6.73 32.70 12.08
N LEU A 122 5.93 33.15 13.04
CA LEU A 122 5.63 34.55 13.28
C LEU A 122 6.37 35.01 14.55
N PRO A 123 7.49 35.76 14.44
CA PRO A 123 8.22 36.25 15.59
C PRO A 123 7.64 37.54 16.16
N PHE A 124 7.72 37.67 17.48
CA PHE A 124 7.29 38.84 18.23
C PHE A 124 8.40 39.33 19.15
N SER A 125 8.50 40.65 19.29
CA SER A 125 9.37 41.32 20.25
C SER A 125 8.55 42.39 20.98
N GLN A 126 8.49 42.33 22.30
CA GLN A 126 7.74 43.25 23.16
C GLN A 126 6.25 43.35 22.74
N GLY A 127 5.68 42.22 22.34
CA GLY A 127 4.29 42.14 21.90
C GLY A 127 4.00 42.69 20.49
N ARG A 128 5.01 43.13 19.73
CA ARG A 128 4.87 43.53 18.32
C ARG A 128 5.41 42.43 17.40
N ALA A 129 4.65 42.11 16.34
CA ALA A 129 5.15 41.25 15.27
C ALA A 129 6.35 41.90 14.57
N VAL A 130 7.42 41.14 14.40
CA VAL A 130 8.65 41.57 13.72
C VAL A 130 8.84 40.76 12.44
N GLY A 131 9.46 41.36 11.43
CA GLY A 131 9.79 40.65 10.19
C GLY A 131 10.95 39.66 10.39
N ALA A 132 11.14 38.73 9.46
CA ALA A 132 12.22 37.75 9.53
C ALA A 132 13.63 38.40 9.58
N GLU A 133 13.87 39.45 8.80
CA GLU A 133 15.15 40.19 8.82
C GLU A 133 15.36 40.95 10.14
N GLU A 134 14.29 41.47 10.73
CA GLU A 134 14.34 42.15 12.02
C GLU A 134 14.57 41.17 13.17
N ALA A 135 13.99 39.96 13.08
CA ALA A 135 14.16 38.88 14.04
C ALA A 135 15.60 38.36 14.16
N GLU A 136 16.47 38.59 13.16
CA GLU A 136 17.89 38.22 13.23
C GLU A 136 18.70 39.11 14.19
N THR A 137 18.20 40.32 14.48
CA THR A 137 18.93 41.32 15.29
C THR A 137 18.18 41.74 16.55
N ALA A 138 16.85 41.62 16.56
CA ALA A 138 16.02 41.93 17.71
C ALA A 138 15.94 40.75 18.69
N THR A 139 15.80 41.05 19.99
CA THR A 139 15.45 40.02 20.98
C THR A 139 13.99 39.62 20.81
N VAL A 140 13.76 38.44 20.27
CA VAL A 140 12.43 37.82 20.13
C VAL A 140 12.04 37.19 21.46
N ASP A 141 10.91 37.59 22.03
CA ASP A 141 10.40 37.09 23.32
C ASP A 141 9.25 36.09 23.16
N SER A 142 8.61 36.06 21.99
CA SER A 142 7.55 35.11 21.67
C SER A 142 7.58 34.70 20.19
N LEU A 143 7.23 33.45 19.93
CA LEU A 143 6.97 32.91 18.59
C LEU A 143 5.53 32.39 18.52
N VAL A 144 4.90 32.53 17.35
CA VAL A 144 3.71 31.77 16.99
C VAL A 144 4.04 30.92 15.78
N LEU A 145 3.99 29.61 15.96
CA LEU A 145 4.09 28.63 14.87
C LEU A 145 2.69 28.45 14.28
N LYS A 146 2.58 28.54 12.96
CA LYS A 146 1.31 28.43 12.24
C LYS A 146 1.41 27.33 11.18
N MET A 147 0.61 26.27 11.32
CA MET A 147 0.47 25.25 10.28
C MET A 147 -0.43 25.79 9.17
N ILE A 148 0.09 25.82 7.94
CA ILE A 148 -0.60 26.37 6.77
C ILE A 148 -1.35 25.23 6.06
N PRO A 149 -2.69 25.33 5.94
CA PRO A 149 -3.46 24.40 5.12
C PRO A 149 -3.02 24.45 3.66
N LYS A 150 -3.15 23.34 2.93
CA LYS A 150 -2.95 23.35 1.49
C LYS A 150 -4.06 24.15 0.79
N PRO A 151 -3.81 24.71 -0.41
CA PRO A 151 -4.76 25.53 -1.15
C PRO A 151 -6.14 24.87 -1.32
N GLU A 152 -6.19 23.56 -1.59
CA GLU A 152 -7.42 22.79 -1.74
C GLU A 152 -8.27 22.72 -0.45
N PHE A 153 -7.67 22.92 0.73
CA PHE A 153 -8.32 22.84 2.04
C PHE A 153 -8.44 24.19 2.75
N GLU A 154 -7.99 25.30 2.16
CA GLU A 154 -7.96 26.62 2.84
C GLU A 154 -9.32 27.08 3.38
N ASN A 155 -10.41 26.68 2.72
CA ASN A 155 -11.78 27.05 3.13
C ASN A 155 -12.36 26.14 4.23
N SER A 156 -11.83 24.92 4.39
CA SER A 156 -12.39 23.89 5.27
C SER A 156 -11.50 23.59 6.48
N VAL A 157 -10.19 23.75 6.35
CA VAL A 157 -9.19 23.51 7.40
C VAL A 157 -8.64 24.84 7.89
N LYS A 158 -8.85 25.13 9.19
CA LYS A 158 -8.30 26.35 9.80
C LYS A 158 -6.81 26.18 10.11
N PRO A 159 -6.00 27.24 9.96
CA PRO A 159 -4.61 27.22 10.44
C PRO A 159 -4.53 26.89 11.93
N ILE A 160 -3.57 26.06 12.31
CA ILE A 160 -3.31 25.73 13.72
C ILE A 160 -2.17 26.59 14.23
N LEU A 161 -2.40 27.22 15.39
CA LEU A 161 -1.45 28.15 16.00
C LEU A 161 -0.91 27.59 17.31
N TYR A 162 0.41 27.63 17.47
CA TYR A 162 1.11 27.20 18.67
C TYR A 162 2.06 28.30 19.14
N LYS A 163 1.87 28.74 20.38
CA LYS A 163 2.62 29.84 20.96
C LYS A 163 3.80 29.31 21.78
N MET A 164 4.96 29.94 21.62
CA MET A 164 6.14 29.73 22.46
C MET A 164 6.62 31.07 23.03
N VAL A 165 6.98 31.10 24.32
CA VAL A 165 7.40 32.32 25.03
C VAL A 165 8.66 32.05 25.85
N SER A 166 9.55 33.04 25.91
CA SER A 166 10.78 33.03 26.71
C SER A 166 11.06 34.41 27.28
N THR A 167 11.49 34.47 28.53
CA THR A 167 11.92 35.72 29.17
C THR A 167 13.34 36.13 28.78
N SER A 168 14.13 35.23 28.18
CA SER A 168 15.55 35.43 27.90
C SER A 168 15.90 35.47 26.41
N GLY A 169 14.91 35.29 25.52
CA GLY A 169 15.11 35.23 24.07
C GLY A 169 14.70 33.88 23.48
N ILE A 170 14.20 33.91 22.25
CA ILE A 170 13.88 32.75 21.42
C ILE A 170 14.50 32.93 20.03
N HIS A 171 15.02 31.86 19.49
CA HIS A 171 15.59 31.78 18.16
C HIS A 171 14.93 30.64 17.39
N TYR A 172 14.92 30.75 16.06
CA TYR A 172 14.37 29.73 15.19
C TYR A 172 15.17 29.60 13.90
N TYR A 173 15.09 28.41 13.29
CA TYR A 173 15.79 28.10 12.06
C TYR A 173 15.01 27.08 11.22
N TYR A 174 14.95 27.32 9.91
CA TYR A 174 14.43 26.36 8.94
C TYR A 174 15.60 25.50 8.41
N PRO A 175 15.59 24.17 8.63
CA PRO A 175 16.67 23.28 8.19
C PRO A 175 17.02 23.42 6.70
N LYS A 176 16.02 23.62 5.84
CA LYS A 176 16.18 23.77 4.39
C LYS A 176 14.99 24.54 3.76
N ARG A 177 15.15 25.85 3.55
CA ARG A 177 14.14 26.69 2.87
C ARG A 177 13.84 26.19 1.45
N GLY A 178 12.56 26.06 1.12
CA GLY A 178 12.09 25.82 -0.26
C GLY A 178 12.15 24.37 -0.75
N VAL A 179 12.49 23.40 0.11
CA VAL A 179 12.42 21.96 -0.24
C VAL A 179 11.68 21.14 0.83
N GLU A 180 11.78 21.51 2.12
CA GLU A 180 11.03 20.87 3.22
C GLU A 180 10.70 21.85 4.35
N ASP A 181 9.80 22.81 4.11
CA ASP A 181 9.28 23.74 5.14
C ASP A 181 8.29 23.08 6.12
N LYS A 182 8.45 21.75 6.33
CA LYS A 182 7.62 20.91 7.20
C LYS A 182 8.17 20.82 8.62
N THR A 183 9.39 21.35 8.84
CA THR A 183 10.10 21.25 10.11
C THR A 183 10.80 22.55 10.46
N VAL A 184 10.71 22.97 11.72
CA VAL A 184 11.37 24.17 12.28
C VAL A 184 12.14 23.78 13.54
N ILE A 185 13.38 24.25 13.66
CA ILE A 185 14.14 24.15 14.91
C ILE A 185 13.91 25.42 15.70
N VAL A 186 13.52 25.30 16.97
CA VAL A 186 13.29 26.42 17.89
C VAL A 186 14.13 26.20 19.13
N TRP A 187 14.85 27.23 19.60
CA TRP A 187 15.55 27.17 20.88
C TRP A 187 15.44 28.49 21.64
N GLY A 188 15.32 28.39 22.96
CA GLY A 188 15.36 29.53 23.85
C GLY A 188 16.74 29.68 24.48
N ASP A 189 17.12 30.90 24.81
CA ASP A 189 18.27 31.15 25.70
C ASP A 189 17.95 30.75 27.17
N GLY A 190 16.70 30.37 27.43
CA GLY A 190 16.17 29.85 28.69
C GLY A 190 15.05 28.83 28.44
N LYS A 191 14.25 28.56 29.47
CA LYS A 191 13.10 27.65 29.36
C LYS A 191 11.99 28.25 28.48
N LEU A 192 11.37 27.40 27.66
CA LEU A 192 10.29 27.81 26.77
C LEU A 192 8.93 27.42 27.38
N GLU A 193 8.10 28.45 27.66
CA GLU A 193 6.67 28.25 27.91
C GLU A 193 5.97 28.03 26.58
N ARG A 194 5.04 27.07 26.54
CA ARG A 194 4.45 26.59 25.28
C ARG A 194 2.99 26.25 25.48
N ASP A 195 2.14 26.72 24.57
CA ASP A 195 0.72 26.42 24.59
C ASP A 195 0.09 26.47 23.20
N TYR A 196 -0.95 25.69 22.99
CA TYR A 196 -1.80 25.85 21.82
C TYR A 196 -2.69 27.08 22.01
N LEU A 197 -2.88 27.86 20.94
CA LEU A 197 -3.98 28.82 20.97
C LEU A 197 -5.32 28.06 20.95
N PRO A 198 -6.40 28.62 21.55
CA PRO A 198 -7.70 28.00 21.56
C PRO A 198 -8.14 27.57 20.15
N PHE A 199 -8.58 26.32 20.04
CA PHE A 199 -9.12 25.75 18.83
C PHE A 199 -10.46 25.12 19.16
N GLU A 200 -11.51 25.57 18.50
CA GLU A 200 -12.83 24.98 18.60
C GLU A 200 -12.95 23.89 17.55
N GLU A 201 -13.31 22.67 17.97
CA GLU A 201 -13.67 21.61 17.02
C GLU A 201 -14.94 21.99 16.28
N TYR A 202 -15.01 21.66 15.00
CA TYR A 202 -16.15 22.02 14.15
C TYR A 202 -16.47 20.90 13.16
N LEU A 203 -17.75 20.82 12.80
CA LEU A 203 -18.28 19.83 11.87
C LEU A 203 -18.31 20.43 10.46
N ILE A 204 -17.80 19.69 9.46
CA ILE A 204 -17.86 20.07 8.04
C ILE A 204 -18.29 18.88 7.18
N PRO A 205 -18.79 19.12 5.96
CA PRO A 205 -19.02 18.06 4.98
C PRO A 205 -17.73 17.27 4.72
N SER A 206 -17.81 15.94 4.71
CA SER A 206 -16.63 15.11 4.49
C SER A 206 -16.00 15.31 3.11
N THR A 207 -16.79 15.74 2.13
CA THR A 207 -16.31 16.13 0.79
C THR A 207 -15.29 17.26 0.82
N GLU A 208 -15.36 18.17 1.79
CA GLU A 208 -14.45 19.32 1.91
C GLU A 208 -13.19 19.02 2.71
N TYR A 209 -13.11 17.86 3.35
CA TYR A 209 -12.00 17.46 4.21
C TYR A 209 -11.22 16.28 3.66
N VAL A 210 -11.92 15.29 3.08
CA VAL A 210 -11.34 14.02 2.66
C VAL A 210 -10.90 14.05 1.20
N LEU A 211 -11.46 14.96 0.39
CA LEU A 211 -11.21 14.99 -1.05
C LEU A 211 -10.23 16.10 -1.45
N THR A 212 -9.33 15.78 -2.37
CA THR A 212 -8.41 16.73 -3.02
C THR A 212 -8.93 17.20 -4.38
N VAL A 213 -10.00 16.60 -4.89
CA VAL A 213 -10.69 17.01 -6.13
C VAL A 213 -12.19 17.16 -5.88
N PRO A 214 -12.91 17.94 -6.71
CA PRO A 214 -14.36 18.03 -6.65
C PRO A 214 -15.01 16.64 -6.79
N LEU A 215 -16.11 16.44 -6.05
CA LEU A 215 -16.87 15.19 -6.11
C LEU A 215 -17.53 14.97 -7.48
N GLU A 216 -17.88 16.04 -8.19
CA GLU A 216 -18.57 15.95 -9.48
C GLU A 216 -17.71 15.23 -10.53
N GLY A 217 -18.23 14.11 -11.05
CA GLY A 217 -17.56 13.31 -12.09
C GLY A 217 -16.34 12.56 -11.58
N ILE A 218 -16.21 12.35 -10.27
CA ILE A 218 -15.10 11.57 -9.67
C ILE A 218 -15.13 10.11 -10.13
N GLU A 219 -16.32 9.58 -10.43
CA GLU A 219 -16.59 8.23 -10.91
C GLU A 219 -16.11 7.98 -12.34
N ILE A 220 -15.93 9.05 -13.14
CA ILE A 220 -15.58 8.95 -14.56
C ILE A 220 -14.06 9.07 -14.75
N ASP A 221 -13.48 8.05 -15.38
CA ASP A 221 -12.08 8.05 -15.79
C ASP A 221 -11.85 9.07 -16.93
N PRO A 222 -10.92 10.03 -16.78
CA PRO A 222 -10.71 11.08 -17.78
C PRO A 222 -10.08 10.59 -19.09
N ILE A 223 -9.55 9.36 -19.12
CA ILE A 223 -8.90 8.77 -20.30
C ILE A 223 -9.95 8.15 -21.23
N SER A 224 -10.77 7.25 -20.67
CA SER A 224 -11.80 6.50 -21.39
C SER A 224 -13.14 7.22 -21.48
N GLY A 225 -13.49 8.04 -20.48
CA GLY A 225 -14.83 8.61 -20.32
C GLY A 225 -15.85 7.63 -19.74
N GLU A 226 -15.41 6.47 -19.26
CA GLU A 226 -16.24 5.45 -18.62
C GLU A 226 -16.04 5.44 -17.10
N GLU A 227 -16.94 4.78 -16.37
CA GLU A 227 -16.85 4.67 -14.91
C GLU A 227 -15.71 3.76 -14.45
N TYR A 228 -15.07 4.09 -13.33
CA TYR A 228 -14.13 3.19 -12.67
C TYR A 228 -14.81 1.88 -12.25
N ARG A 229 -14.05 0.77 -12.29
CA ARG A 229 -14.50 -0.52 -11.78
C ARG A 229 -14.14 -0.63 -10.30
N LEU A 230 -15.15 -0.81 -9.45
CA LEU A 230 -14.98 -1.05 -8.01
C LEU A 230 -15.33 -2.51 -7.70
N ASN A 231 -14.39 -3.25 -7.09
CA ASN A 231 -14.63 -4.61 -6.62
C ASN A 231 -14.38 -4.69 -5.12
N LEU A 232 -15.26 -5.38 -4.40
CA LEU A 232 -15.04 -5.69 -2.99
C LEU A 232 -14.09 -6.88 -2.86
N ASN A 233 -13.15 -6.82 -1.92
CA ASN A 233 -12.25 -7.92 -1.61
C ASN A 233 -12.64 -8.55 -0.27
N ALA A 234 -12.61 -9.88 -0.22
CA ALA A 234 -12.77 -10.65 1.01
C ALA A 234 -11.49 -11.45 1.32
N SER A 235 -11.16 -11.49 2.60
CA SER A 235 -10.24 -12.46 3.16
C SER A 235 -10.99 -13.74 3.51
N LEU A 236 -10.41 -14.86 3.12
CA LEU A 236 -10.92 -16.21 3.38
C LEU A 236 -9.94 -16.92 4.29
N ASP A 237 -10.39 -17.23 5.51
CA ASP A 237 -9.67 -18.14 6.38
C ASP A 237 -10.05 -19.57 5.98
N ILE A 238 -9.06 -20.32 5.55
CA ILE A 238 -9.22 -21.69 5.10
C ILE A 238 -8.51 -22.59 6.11
N GLU A 239 -9.23 -23.57 6.63
CA GLU A 239 -8.68 -24.56 7.55
C GLU A 239 -8.87 -25.97 6.98
N GLY A 240 -7.83 -26.77 7.17
CA GLY A 240 -7.80 -28.19 6.81
C GLY A 240 -7.37 -29.02 7.99
N LYS A 241 -8.13 -30.06 8.29
CA LYS A 241 -7.81 -31.06 9.29
C LYS A 241 -7.92 -32.46 8.67
N LEU A 242 -6.81 -33.20 8.77
CA LEU A 242 -6.75 -34.62 8.46
C LEU A 242 -6.53 -35.40 9.75
N GLU A 243 -7.42 -36.33 10.06
CA GLU A 243 -7.24 -37.28 11.16
C GLU A 243 -6.99 -38.67 10.60
N TYR A 244 -5.89 -39.28 11.05
CA TYR A 244 -5.50 -40.64 10.72
C TYR A 244 -5.80 -41.57 11.89
N LYS A 245 -6.39 -42.72 11.60
CA LYS A 245 -6.77 -43.74 12.57
C LYS A 245 -6.38 -45.12 12.07
N LEU A 246 -5.65 -45.85 12.91
CA LEU A 246 -5.37 -47.27 12.68
C LEU A 246 -6.62 -48.10 12.92
N ALA A 247 -6.92 -49.00 11.98
CA ALA A 247 -7.98 -49.98 12.17
C ALA A 247 -7.61 -50.92 13.33
N ALA A 248 -8.54 -51.13 14.27
CA ALA A 248 -8.33 -52.07 15.37
C ALA A 248 -8.45 -53.52 14.89
N ASP A 249 -9.44 -53.80 14.05
CA ASP A 249 -9.70 -55.09 13.41
C ASP A 249 -10.50 -54.85 12.10
N GLY A 250 -10.15 -55.55 11.01
CA GLY A 250 -10.86 -55.48 9.72
C GLY A 250 -10.31 -54.46 8.71
N GLU A 251 -10.94 -54.34 7.54
CA GLU A 251 -10.53 -53.38 6.51
C GLU A 251 -10.87 -51.94 6.92
N PRO A 252 -9.97 -50.97 6.68
CA PRO A 252 -10.22 -49.56 6.98
C PRO A 252 -11.35 -48.99 6.10
N GLU A 253 -12.32 -48.28 6.69
CA GLU A 253 -13.47 -47.71 5.97
C GLU A 253 -13.09 -46.69 4.88
N ASN A 254 -11.98 -45.96 5.07
CA ASN A 254 -11.43 -45.02 4.07
C ASN A 254 -9.90 -45.14 4.02
N PRO A 255 -9.36 -46.11 3.28
CA PRO A 255 -7.93 -46.42 3.30
C PRO A 255 -7.08 -45.25 2.79
N VAL A 256 -5.93 -45.07 3.43
CA VAL A 256 -4.84 -44.21 2.93
C VAL A 256 -4.11 -44.87 1.76
N LEU A 257 -4.03 -46.20 1.75
CA LEU A 257 -3.33 -46.96 0.71
C LEU A 257 -3.80 -46.57 -0.71
N GLY A 258 -2.82 -46.34 -1.59
CA GLY A 258 -3.07 -45.91 -2.97
C GLY A 258 -3.38 -44.43 -3.13
N LYS A 259 -3.39 -43.64 -2.04
CA LYS A 259 -3.62 -42.19 -2.08
C LYS A 259 -2.35 -41.43 -1.68
N GLU A 260 -1.53 -41.13 -2.69
CA GLU A 260 -0.18 -40.56 -2.53
C GLU A 260 -0.12 -39.32 -1.63
N LEU A 261 -1.05 -38.36 -1.79
CA LEU A 261 -1.10 -37.15 -0.97
C LEU A 261 -1.21 -37.47 0.53
N TYR A 262 -2.17 -38.33 0.92
CA TYR A 262 -2.42 -38.64 2.32
C TYR A 262 -1.31 -39.50 2.92
N THR A 263 -0.71 -40.38 2.13
CA THR A 263 0.51 -41.12 2.51
C THR A 263 1.65 -40.16 2.80
N ASN A 264 1.94 -39.25 1.86
CA ASN A 264 3.03 -38.30 1.99
C ASN A 264 2.83 -37.36 3.18
N LEU A 265 1.61 -36.87 3.42
CA LEU A 265 1.28 -36.03 4.57
C LEU A 265 1.47 -36.77 5.90
N PHE A 266 1.06 -38.04 5.96
CA PHE A 266 1.23 -38.88 7.14
C PHE A 266 2.70 -39.14 7.45
N VAL A 267 3.48 -39.60 6.46
CA VAL A 267 4.92 -39.85 6.63
C VAL A 267 5.67 -38.57 6.98
N ASN A 268 5.35 -37.44 6.32
CA ASN A 268 5.91 -36.14 6.67
C ASN A 268 5.60 -35.73 8.11
N ARG A 269 4.39 -36.03 8.60
CA ARG A 269 3.99 -35.72 9.98
C ARG A 269 4.84 -36.47 10.99
N LEU A 270 5.04 -37.78 10.79
CA LEU A 270 5.88 -38.61 11.64
C LEU A 270 7.35 -38.15 11.56
N ALA A 271 7.85 -37.90 10.35
CA ALA A 271 9.20 -37.35 10.13
C ALA A 271 9.43 -36.04 10.89
N ARG A 272 8.45 -35.13 10.89
CA ARG A 272 8.53 -33.89 11.67
C ARG A 272 8.57 -34.14 13.18
N GLN A 273 7.83 -35.13 13.68
CA GLN A 273 7.87 -35.49 15.11
C GLN A 273 9.22 -36.10 15.50
N ALA A 274 9.74 -37.01 14.68
CA ALA A 274 11.06 -37.60 14.85
C ALA A 274 12.16 -36.54 14.86
N ARG A 275 12.16 -35.62 13.87
CA ARG A 275 13.11 -34.50 13.81
C ARG A 275 13.03 -33.58 15.02
N ALA A 276 11.83 -33.24 15.50
CA ALA A 276 11.66 -32.39 16.68
C ALA A 276 12.23 -33.04 17.96
N ARG A 277 12.08 -34.36 18.12
CA ARG A 277 12.72 -35.11 19.23
C ARG A 277 14.23 -35.11 19.10
N LEU A 278 14.75 -35.40 17.90
CA LEU A 278 16.18 -35.37 17.64
C LEU A 278 16.80 -34.00 17.92
N ASP A 279 16.19 -32.91 17.45
CA ASP A 279 16.68 -31.55 17.69
C ASP A 279 16.77 -31.24 19.19
N THR A 280 15.80 -31.73 19.98
CA THR A 280 15.81 -31.60 21.44
C THR A 280 17.00 -32.33 22.07
N ASP A 281 17.35 -33.51 21.59
CA ASP A 281 18.47 -34.30 22.12
C ASP A 281 19.83 -33.80 21.59
N MET A 282 19.91 -33.32 20.35
CA MET A 282 21.11 -32.68 19.79
C MET A 282 21.47 -31.37 20.49
N GLN A 283 20.48 -30.61 20.97
CA GLN A 283 20.73 -29.42 21.81
C GLN A 283 21.38 -29.78 23.16
N ARG A 284 21.17 -31.00 23.65
CA ARG A 284 21.75 -31.50 24.90
C ARG A 284 23.13 -32.11 24.69
N ASP A 285 23.39 -32.69 23.52
CA ASP A 285 24.68 -33.26 23.17
C ASP A 285 25.06 -32.96 21.71
N SER A 286 25.98 -31.99 21.53
CA SER A 286 26.47 -31.57 20.22
C SER A 286 27.32 -32.61 19.49
N THR A 287 27.76 -33.68 20.17
CA THR A 287 28.56 -34.74 19.54
C THR A 287 27.75 -35.63 18.59
N LEU A 288 26.42 -35.61 18.72
CA LEU A 288 25.49 -36.39 17.90
C LEU A 288 25.31 -35.86 16.47
N TYR A 289 25.86 -34.69 16.15
CA TYR A 289 25.73 -34.07 14.82
C TYR A 289 26.24 -34.96 13.68
N ALA A 290 27.30 -35.73 13.92
CA ALA A 290 27.86 -36.63 12.90
C ALA A 290 26.95 -37.83 12.56
N MET A 291 25.99 -38.16 13.42
CA MET A 291 25.06 -39.30 13.27
C MET A 291 23.62 -38.86 13.01
N GLN A 292 23.41 -37.57 12.71
CA GLN A 292 22.07 -36.98 12.61
C GLN A 292 21.12 -37.76 11.69
N LEU A 293 21.59 -38.23 10.53
CA LEU A 293 20.75 -38.96 9.57
C LEU A 293 20.32 -40.34 10.09
N GLU A 294 21.22 -41.09 10.73
CA GLU A 294 20.92 -42.40 11.31
C GLU A 294 19.92 -42.26 12.47
N LEU A 295 20.18 -41.30 13.36
CA LEU A 295 19.26 -40.98 14.45
C LEU A 295 17.88 -40.54 13.92
N GLN A 296 17.81 -39.75 12.84
CA GLN A 296 16.51 -39.39 12.25
C GLN A 296 15.68 -40.61 11.86
N SER A 297 16.30 -41.66 11.30
CA SER A 297 15.62 -42.91 11.00
C SER A 297 15.21 -43.65 12.26
N ASP A 298 16.09 -43.76 13.27
CA ASP A 298 15.76 -44.44 14.54
C ASP A 298 14.56 -43.77 15.25
N TYR A 299 14.54 -42.43 15.32
CA TYR A 299 13.40 -41.71 15.90
C TYR A 299 12.13 -41.86 15.05
N PHE A 300 12.25 -42.03 13.73
CA PHE A 300 11.11 -42.29 12.86
C PHE A 300 10.51 -43.67 13.13
N ASP A 301 11.35 -44.71 13.24
CA ASP A 301 10.93 -46.07 13.59
C ASP A 301 10.21 -46.09 14.96
N VAL A 302 10.73 -45.36 15.94
CA VAL A 302 10.06 -45.20 17.24
C VAL A 302 8.69 -44.53 17.10
N GLU A 303 8.53 -43.51 16.26
CA GLU A 303 7.22 -42.90 16.04
C GLU A 303 6.23 -43.86 15.37
N ILE A 304 6.71 -44.73 14.47
CA ILE A 304 5.92 -45.82 13.86
C ILE A 304 5.47 -46.82 14.93
N GLU A 305 6.37 -47.29 15.80
CA GLU A 305 6.07 -48.26 16.86
C GLU A 305 5.09 -47.72 17.91
N LEU A 306 5.09 -46.41 18.15
CA LEU A 306 4.20 -45.76 19.12
C LEU A 306 2.75 -45.57 18.61
N LEU A 307 2.47 -45.92 17.36
CA LEU A 307 1.13 -45.86 16.80
C LEU A 307 0.26 -46.99 17.36
N THR A 308 -0.97 -46.65 17.75
CA THR A 308 -1.95 -47.62 18.29
C THR A 308 -3.35 -47.34 17.76
N PRO A 309 -4.24 -48.36 17.65
CA PRO A 309 -5.61 -48.16 17.14
C PRO A 309 -6.46 -47.16 17.92
N ARG A 310 -6.12 -46.89 19.18
CA ARG A 310 -6.84 -45.94 20.04
C ARG A 310 -6.36 -44.49 19.87
N LYS A 311 -5.23 -44.27 19.22
CA LYS A 311 -4.60 -42.96 19.07
C LYS A 311 -4.87 -42.41 17.68
N THR A 312 -5.27 -41.15 17.61
CA THR A 312 -5.45 -40.42 16.36
C THR A 312 -4.20 -39.58 16.08
N THR A 313 -3.72 -39.62 14.84
CA THR A 313 -2.68 -38.70 14.37
C THR A 313 -3.34 -37.59 13.57
N THR A 314 -3.06 -36.33 13.88
CA THR A 314 -3.65 -35.19 13.16
C THR A 314 -2.62 -34.41 12.36
N VAL A 315 -3.05 -33.95 11.20
CA VAL A 315 -2.36 -32.95 10.37
C VAL A 315 -3.32 -31.79 10.18
N GLU A 316 -2.92 -30.63 10.67
CA GLU A 316 -3.69 -29.40 10.58
C GLU A 316 -2.90 -28.39 9.74
N SER A 317 -3.62 -27.67 8.90
CA SER A 317 -3.07 -26.59 8.07
C SER A 317 -4.10 -25.47 8.02
N ASN A 318 -3.62 -24.23 8.01
CA ASN A 318 -4.43 -23.05 7.81
C ASN A 318 -3.74 -22.12 6.83
N THR A 319 -4.54 -21.39 6.07
CA THR A 319 -4.04 -20.34 5.17
C THR A 319 -5.09 -19.25 5.05
N GLU A 320 -4.61 -18.03 4.84
CA GLU A 320 -5.44 -16.85 4.61
C GLU A 320 -5.17 -16.38 3.17
N ILE A 321 -6.24 -16.12 2.41
CA ILE A 321 -6.14 -15.55 1.08
C ILE A 321 -7.09 -14.38 0.90
N VAL A 322 -6.68 -13.39 0.13
CA VAL A 322 -7.55 -12.28 -0.27
C VAL A 322 -7.99 -12.47 -1.73
N VAL A 323 -9.29 -12.41 -1.95
CA VAL A 323 -9.90 -12.60 -3.28
C VAL A 323 -11.03 -11.59 -3.51
N PRO A 324 -11.39 -11.27 -4.76
CA PRO A 324 -12.62 -10.54 -5.04
C PRO A 324 -13.84 -11.32 -4.52
N VAL A 325 -14.84 -10.63 -3.97
CA VAL A 325 -16.02 -11.27 -3.36
C VAL A 325 -16.77 -12.18 -4.32
N ASP A 326 -16.88 -11.80 -5.59
CA ASP A 326 -17.55 -12.62 -6.60
C ASP A 326 -16.83 -13.95 -6.88
N SER A 327 -15.53 -14.01 -6.52
CA SER A 327 -14.71 -15.22 -6.68
C SER A 327 -14.80 -16.16 -5.49
N VAL A 328 -15.43 -15.78 -4.36
CA VAL A 328 -15.50 -16.60 -3.15
C VAL A 328 -16.16 -17.96 -3.42
N TYR A 329 -17.19 -17.99 -4.27
CA TYR A 329 -17.86 -19.24 -4.68
C TYR A 329 -16.91 -20.21 -5.39
N ALA A 330 -15.89 -19.72 -6.10
CA ALA A 330 -14.89 -20.57 -6.75
C ALA A 330 -13.98 -21.30 -5.75
N TYR A 331 -13.95 -20.87 -4.48
CA TYR A 331 -13.18 -21.48 -3.39
C TYR A 331 -14.01 -22.43 -2.52
N GLN A 332 -15.26 -22.74 -2.91
CA GLN A 332 -16.02 -23.82 -2.28
C GLN A 332 -15.59 -25.21 -2.77
N ASP A 333 -14.74 -25.29 -3.79
CA ASP A 333 -14.21 -26.55 -4.30
C ASP A 333 -13.18 -27.15 -3.33
N SER A 334 -13.56 -28.29 -2.74
CA SER A 334 -12.70 -29.06 -1.83
C SER A 334 -11.34 -29.41 -2.43
N LEU A 335 -11.22 -29.68 -3.74
CA LEU A 335 -9.93 -30.03 -4.36
C LEU A 335 -8.98 -28.83 -4.35
N ARG A 336 -9.47 -27.67 -4.76
CA ARG A 336 -8.70 -26.43 -4.74
C ARG A 336 -8.24 -26.07 -3.33
N LEU A 337 -9.13 -26.17 -2.34
CA LEU A 337 -8.77 -25.93 -0.95
C LEU A 337 -7.71 -26.92 -0.45
N ARG A 338 -7.84 -28.20 -0.84
CA ARG A 338 -6.89 -29.25 -0.49
C ARG A 338 -5.51 -28.97 -1.06
N ASP A 339 -5.42 -28.57 -2.33
CA ASP A 339 -4.15 -28.20 -2.98
C ASP A 339 -3.49 -26.98 -2.33
N MET A 340 -4.28 -26.05 -1.79
CA MET A 340 -3.77 -24.87 -1.08
C MET A 340 -3.27 -25.19 0.32
N LEU A 341 -4.00 -26.03 1.06
CA LEU A 341 -3.71 -26.35 2.45
C LEU A 341 -2.62 -27.41 2.59
N PHE A 342 -2.62 -28.39 1.69
CA PHE A 342 -1.84 -29.60 1.82
C PHE A 342 -0.93 -29.77 0.61
N THR A 343 0.22 -29.12 0.68
CA THR A 343 1.35 -29.41 -0.21
C THR A 343 2.47 -30.07 0.58
N THR A 344 3.06 -31.12 0.02
CA THR A 344 4.23 -31.78 0.61
C THR A 344 5.39 -31.71 -0.34
N MET A 345 6.53 -31.21 0.14
CA MET A 345 7.79 -31.44 -0.57
C MET A 345 8.25 -32.87 -0.29
N SER A 346 8.47 -33.66 -1.34
CA SER A 346 9.07 -34.99 -1.23
C SER A 346 10.58 -34.86 -1.15
N ASP A 347 11.15 -35.04 0.03
CA ASP A 347 12.60 -35.23 0.21
C ASP A 347 12.97 -36.70 -0.06
N SER A 348 14.22 -36.91 -0.45
CA SER A 348 14.86 -38.22 -0.62
C SER A 348 14.65 -39.17 0.58
N LEU A 349 14.76 -38.68 1.81
CA LEU A 349 14.52 -39.46 3.04
C LEU A 349 13.06 -39.87 3.21
N ILE A 350 12.12 -38.97 2.90
CA ILE A 350 10.68 -39.27 2.98
C ILE A 350 10.34 -40.39 2.00
N ARG A 351 10.96 -40.40 0.81
CA ARG A 351 10.79 -41.49 -0.15
C ARG A 351 11.30 -42.82 0.41
N VAL A 352 12.47 -42.84 1.05
CA VAL A 352 13.02 -44.04 1.69
C VAL A 352 12.07 -44.57 2.77
N TRP A 353 11.66 -43.72 3.72
CA TRP A 353 10.73 -44.13 4.80
C TRP A 353 9.36 -44.57 4.27
N THR A 354 8.90 -43.97 3.18
CA THR A 354 7.65 -44.39 2.55
C THR A 354 7.79 -45.80 1.96
N GLU A 355 8.94 -46.16 1.40
CA GLU A 355 9.19 -47.48 0.78
C GLU A 355 9.48 -48.60 1.80
N GLU A 356 9.73 -48.26 3.06
CA GLU A 356 10.00 -49.25 4.12
C GLU A 356 8.78 -50.12 4.44
N GLN A 357 9.03 -51.42 4.63
CA GLN A 357 7.97 -52.41 4.85
C GLN A 357 7.12 -52.11 6.09
N ALA A 358 7.75 -51.71 7.20
CA ALA A 358 7.04 -51.36 8.43
C ALA A 358 6.07 -50.18 8.21
N THR A 359 6.49 -49.16 7.47
CA THR A 359 5.65 -48.02 7.10
C THR A 359 4.51 -48.44 6.17
N GLN A 360 4.78 -49.29 5.18
CA GLN A 360 3.76 -49.83 4.27
C GLN A 360 2.69 -50.65 5.00
N ASP A 361 3.08 -51.46 5.99
CA ASP A 361 2.14 -52.24 6.82
C ASP A 361 1.21 -51.33 7.65
N ILE A 362 1.74 -50.22 8.17
CA ILE A 362 0.93 -49.19 8.85
C ILE A 362 0.00 -48.48 7.86
N ILE A 363 0.52 -48.05 6.69
CA ILE A 363 -0.30 -47.37 5.67
C ILE A 363 -1.47 -48.25 5.22
N ALA A 364 -1.25 -49.55 5.07
CA ALA A 364 -2.29 -50.50 4.67
C ALA A 364 -3.44 -50.63 5.69
N SER A 365 -3.16 -50.37 6.96
CA SER A 365 -4.14 -50.41 8.06
C SER A 365 -4.67 -49.04 8.49
N LEU A 366 -4.25 -47.98 7.79
CA LEU A 366 -4.59 -46.60 8.11
C LEU A 366 -5.86 -46.15 7.39
N SER A 367 -6.78 -45.57 8.15
CA SER A 367 -7.91 -44.81 7.63
C SER A 367 -7.70 -43.32 7.87
N PHE A 368 -8.34 -42.48 7.05
CA PHE A 368 -8.34 -41.04 7.27
C PHE A 368 -9.75 -40.42 7.19
N THR A 369 -9.94 -39.35 7.95
CA THR A 369 -11.08 -38.44 7.79
C THR A 369 -10.56 -37.04 7.52
N GLU A 370 -11.16 -36.38 6.53
CA GLU A 370 -10.79 -35.03 6.11
C GLU A 370 -11.92 -34.06 6.42
N SER A 371 -11.55 -32.90 6.97
CA SER A 371 -12.40 -31.73 7.06
C SER A 371 -11.64 -30.54 6.48
N VAL A 372 -12.11 -30.02 5.35
CA VAL A 372 -11.53 -28.85 4.70
C VAL A 372 -12.66 -27.88 4.41
N GLY A 373 -12.46 -26.62 4.74
CA GLY A 373 -13.45 -25.60 4.47
C GLY A 373 -12.97 -24.20 4.75
N ILE A 374 -13.75 -23.25 4.24
CA ILE A 374 -13.64 -21.85 4.61
C ILE A 374 -14.30 -21.70 5.98
N THR A 375 -13.53 -21.29 6.98
CA THR A 375 -14.02 -21.12 8.35
C THR A 375 -14.51 -19.70 8.60
N LYS A 376 -13.96 -18.72 7.87
CA LYS A 376 -14.32 -17.31 8.01
C LYS A 376 -14.20 -16.56 6.69
N ILE A 377 -15.09 -15.59 6.49
CA ILE A 377 -15.14 -14.71 5.33
C ILE A 377 -15.30 -13.29 5.85
N ASP A 378 -14.29 -12.46 5.66
CA ASP A 378 -14.30 -11.06 6.09
C ASP A 378 -14.06 -10.12 4.91
N THR A 379 -14.81 -9.03 4.81
CA THR A 379 -14.56 -8.00 3.81
C THR A 379 -13.37 -7.14 4.25
N VAL A 380 -12.27 -7.14 3.49
CA VAL A 380 -11.01 -6.50 3.91
C VAL A 380 -10.67 -5.22 3.17
N GLY A 381 -11.26 -4.99 2.00
CA GLY A 381 -10.94 -3.80 1.22
C GLY A 381 -11.68 -3.72 -0.11
N VAL A 382 -11.23 -2.78 -0.93
CA VAL A 382 -11.72 -2.57 -2.29
C VAL A 382 -10.56 -2.59 -3.29
N THR A 383 -10.87 -3.00 -4.51
CA THR A 383 -10.02 -2.83 -5.68
C THR A 383 -10.66 -1.81 -6.60
N ILE A 384 -9.92 -0.76 -6.96
CA ILE A 384 -10.37 0.29 -7.90
C ILE A 384 -9.51 0.17 -9.15
N ARG A 385 -10.15 0.04 -10.32
CA ARG A 385 -9.47 -0.10 -11.61
C ARG A 385 -10.04 0.87 -12.64
N PRO A 386 -9.21 1.43 -13.53
CA PRO A 386 -9.71 2.11 -14.71
C PRO A 386 -10.46 1.11 -15.60
N PRO A 387 -11.41 1.57 -16.42
CA PRO A 387 -12.19 0.72 -17.33
C PRO A 387 -11.39 0.30 -18.58
N MET A 388 -10.09 0.09 -18.44
CA MET A 388 -9.19 -0.36 -19.51
C MET A 388 -8.12 -1.29 -18.96
N ASP A 389 -7.75 -2.30 -19.75
CA ASP A 389 -6.88 -3.38 -19.27
C ASP A 389 -5.40 -3.07 -19.51
N ASP A 390 -5.00 -2.68 -20.72
CA ASP A 390 -3.57 -2.45 -21.06
C ASP A 390 -3.27 -1.03 -21.57
N THR A 391 -3.81 -0.68 -22.74
CA THR A 391 -3.52 0.60 -23.38
C THR A 391 -4.77 1.19 -24.01
N TYR A 392 -4.85 2.52 -24.03
CA TYR A 392 -5.96 3.25 -24.60
C TYR A 392 -5.51 4.14 -25.74
N LYS A 393 -6.15 3.98 -26.89
CA LYS A 393 -5.94 4.85 -28.04
C LYS A 393 -6.93 6.00 -27.97
N LEU A 394 -6.42 7.19 -27.65
CA LEU A 394 -7.16 8.44 -27.82
C LEU A 394 -7.75 8.49 -29.24
N ALA A 395 -9.05 8.77 -29.35
CA ALA A 395 -9.66 9.07 -30.64
C ALA A 395 -8.93 10.29 -31.24
N SER A 396 -8.22 10.09 -32.35
CA SER A 396 -7.48 11.18 -33.00
C SER A 396 -8.45 12.09 -33.75
N ASP A 397 -8.74 13.28 -33.21
CA ASP A 397 -9.64 14.24 -33.85
C ASP A 397 -8.95 15.09 -34.94
N SER A 398 -7.61 15.16 -34.97
CA SER A 398 -6.88 15.99 -35.95
C SER A 398 -5.95 15.21 -36.90
N PHE A 399 -5.71 15.78 -38.09
CA PHE A 399 -4.76 15.25 -39.08
C PHE A 399 -3.32 15.20 -38.56
N LEU A 400 -2.95 16.14 -37.68
CA LEU A 400 -1.61 16.19 -37.08
C LEU A 400 -1.39 15.08 -36.05
N ASP A 401 -2.42 14.70 -35.29
CA ASP A 401 -2.36 13.55 -34.37
C ASP A 401 -2.04 12.25 -35.10
N LYS A 402 -2.59 12.07 -36.31
CA LYS A 402 -2.32 10.89 -37.15
C LYS A 402 -0.89 10.88 -37.68
N ILE A 403 -0.34 12.04 -38.06
CA ILE A 403 1.04 12.15 -38.58
C ILE A 403 2.06 11.88 -37.49
N PHE A 404 1.86 12.47 -36.31
CA PHE A 404 2.83 12.37 -35.22
C PHE A 404 2.59 11.19 -34.29
N SER A 405 1.45 10.47 -34.44
CA SER A 405 1.13 9.16 -33.85
C SER A 405 1.82 8.91 -32.51
N VAL A 406 1.47 9.71 -31.50
CA VAL A 406 1.90 9.43 -30.14
C VAL A 406 1.30 8.10 -29.71
N GLY A 407 2.12 7.26 -29.06
CA GLY A 407 1.72 5.93 -28.61
C GLY A 407 0.44 5.95 -27.77
N PRO A 408 -0.23 4.79 -27.63
CA PRO A 408 -1.42 4.72 -26.79
C PRO A 408 -1.08 5.11 -25.34
N ILE A 409 -2.07 5.62 -24.62
CA ILE A 409 -1.93 5.88 -23.18
C ILE A 409 -1.84 4.53 -22.47
N GLU A 410 -0.83 4.37 -21.62
CA GLU A 410 -0.68 3.17 -20.79
C GLU A 410 -1.66 3.18 -19.63
N ASN A 411 -1.99 1.99 -19.11
CA ASN A 411 -2.83 1.85 -17.93
C ASN A 411 -2.26 2.70 -16.76
N PRO A 412 -3.06 3.61 -16.14
CA PRO A 412 -2.59 4.42 -15.02
C PRO A 412 -2.28 3.57 -13.78
N GLY A 413 -2.72 2.31 -13.76
CA GLY A 413 -2.55 1.36 -12.66
C GLY A 413 -3.87 1.10 -11.94
N ASN A 414 -3.79 0.45 -10.79
CA ASN A 414 -4.93 0.12 -9.95
C ASN A 414 -4.63 0.35 -8.47
N ILE A 415 -5.70 0.43 -7.68
CA ILE A 415 -5.61 0.38 -6.22
C ILE A 415 -6.14 -0.97 -5.77
N GLU A 416 -5.40 -1.68 -4.93
CA GLU A 416 -5.81 -2.95 -4.34
C GLU A 416 -5.61 -2.90 -2.82
N ASN A 417 -6.70 -2.92 -2.06
CA ASN A 417 -6.66 -2.86 -0.59
C ASN A 417 -5.85 -1.67 -0.03
N ASN A 418 -6.03 -0.49 -0.64
CA ASN A 418 -5.27 0.74 -0.40
C ASN A 418 -3.83 0.77 -0.94
N ASP A 419 -3.33 -0.31 -1.54
CA ASP A 419 -2.03 -0.30 -2.19
C ASP A 419 -2.14 0.25 -3.61
N LEU A 420 -1.42 1.35 -3.85
CA LEU A 420 -1.36 2.05 -5.13
C LEU A 420 -0.33 1.36 -6.02
N SER A 421 -0.73 0.82 -7.18
CA SER A 421 0.20 0.10 -8.06
C SER A 421 1.29 0.99 -8.67
N TRP A 422 1.12 2.31 -8.60
CA TRP A 422 2.02 3.32 -9.18
C TRP A 422 2.90 4.03 -8.16
N SER A 423 2.80 3.72 -6.86
CA SER A 423 3.76 4.23 -5.88
C SER A 423 5.00 3.33 -5.89
N GLU A 424 6.14 3.83 -6.38
CA GLU A 424 7.40 3.06 -6.42
C GLU A 424 7.98 2.75 -5.02
N SER A 425 7.40 3.27 -3.93
CA SER A 425 7.83 3.00 -2.56
C SER A 425 6.76 3.44 -1.56
N ARG A 426 6.57 2.62 -0.52
CA ARG A 426 6.05 3.08 0.78
C ARG A 426 7.15 3.81 1.53
#